data_AF-A0A7S1XJS3-F1
#
_entry.id   AF-A0A7S1XJS3-F1
#
_cell.length_a   1.000
_cell.length_b   1.000
_cell.length_c   1.000
_cell.angle_alpha   90.00
_cell.angle_beta   90.00
_cell.angle_gamma   90.00
#
_symmetry.space_group_name_H-M   'P 1'
#
loop_
_entity.id
_entity.type
_entity.pdbx_description
1 polymer ?
#
loop_
_entity_poly.entity_id
_entity_poly.type
_entity_poly.pdbx_seq_one_letter_code
_entity_poly.pdbx_strand_id
1 'polypeptide(L)'
;QAGVDVRHFLSSPAAREVILPMLPQVLEQVCKLIDEVDNTDIVATIETIVERFSDHVVPFAGTLTSKLVVAFLRASSAGEDEEESTLAAVQCVQAIQAIVQSAAEKQSAALNRAAVVRELEPHLLPLFTNMFEEDRMDFFEDLLELLSLLVYYSAVNGQVPLSEHLWSMFPRLLAAFDQWAFDFSSNLVSPIDNFISNDTEQFLVRSHQGVPYPQLVFSMIVKLWSELDVDDDAEEGTKIAEVLVLNCTGRIDTIVESLVERIVVRLNSAVGTKLKVLLLSNIAACLYYNAGLTLEVLDKRLNVCQQLFGLWLSMIDSFVRIHDKKLTLLALSSVLRQPLEQLPESIKNGIPQLVHYCIALVEKLRSERAQRGASAEPIFRPASVLKF
;
A
#
# COMPACT_ATOMS: atom_id res chain seq x y z
N GLN A 1 -1.70 -12.96 35.69
CA GLN A 1 -2.38 -14.27 35.86
C GLN A 1 -3.84 -14.26 35.43
N ALA A 2 -4.76 -13.53 36.08
CA ALA A 2 -6.18 -13.56 35.70
C ALA A 2 -6.47 -13.13 34.25
N GLY A 3 -5.76 -12.12 33.71
CA GLY A 3 -5.86 -11.74 32.29
C GLY A 3 -5.42 -12.84 31.32
N VAL A 4 -4.31 -13.53 31.64
CA VAL A 4 -3.79 -14.68 30.89
C VAL A 4 -4.76 -15.86 30.92
N ASP A 5 -5.36 -16.14 32.09
CA ASP A 5 -6.33 -17.22 32.24
C ASP A 5 -7.62 -16.92 31.44
N VAL A 6 -8.03 -15.66 31.38
CA VAL A 6 -9.12 -15.18 30.52
C VAL A 6 -8.78 -15.41 29.04
N ARG A 7 -7.55 -15.11 28.59
CA ARG A 7 -7.11 -15.39 27.21
C ARG A 7 -7.18 -16.89 26.86
N HIS A 8 -6.73 -17.76 27.75
CA HIS A 8 -6.81 -19.21 27.53
C HIS A 8 -8.26 -19.71 27.50
N PHE A 9 -9.11 -19.19 28.39
CA PHE A 9 -10.54 -19.50 28.37
C PHE A 9 -11.21 -19.00 27.08
N LEU A 10 -10.84 -17.80 26.63
CA LEU A 10 -11.23 -17.19 25.36
C LEU A 10 -10.66 -17.91 24.13
N SER A 11 -9.78 -18.89 24.27
CA SER A 11 -9.33 -19.72 23.13
C SER A 11 -10.25 -20.94 22.91
N SER A 12 -11.09 -21.30 23.87
CA SER A 12 -11.97 -22.49 23.78
C SER A 12 -13.28 -22.19 23.04
N PRO A 13 -13.65 -22.90 21.95
CA PRO A 13 -14.87 -22.68 21.13
C PRO A 13 -16.17 -22.50 21.95
N ALA A 14 -16.33 -23.30 23.01
CA ALA A 14 -17.51 -23.26 23.89
C ALA A 14 -17.64 -21.96 24.70
N ALA A 15 -16.54 -21.24 24.94
CA ALA A 15 -16.56 -20.02 25.75
C ALA A 15 -17.19 -18.82 25.02
N ARG A 16 -17.34 -18.85 23.69
CA ARG A 16 -17.91 -17.71 22.93
C ARG A 16 -19.34 -17.41 23.35
N GLU A 17 -20.19 -18.44 23.43
CA GLU A 17 -21.60 -18.28 23.79
C GLU A 17 -21.79 -17.83 25.24
N VAL A 18 -20.87 -18.22 26.13
CA VAL A 18 -20.90 -17.88 27.56
C VAL A 18 -20.41 -16.45 27.80
N ILE A 19 -19.39 -16.01 27.07
CA ILE A 19 -18.76 -14.70 27.26
C ILE A 19 -19.55 -13.60 26.55
N LEU A 20 -20.20 -13.90 25.42
CA LEU A 20 -20.89 -12.89 24.63
C LEU A 20 -21.86 -11.99 25.44
N PRO A 21 -22.72 -12.52 26.34
CA PRO A 21 -23.57 -11.69 27.19
C PRO A 21 -22.81 -10.83 28.21
N MET A 22 -21.59 -11.24 28.57
CA MET A 22 -20.73 -10.58 29.56
C MET A 22 -19.61 -9.76 28.91
N LEU A 23 -19.51 -9.73 27.58
CA LEU A 23 -18.43 -9.08 26.84
C LEU A 23 -18.23 -7.61 27.24
N PRO A 24 -19.27 -6.78 27.43
CA PRO A 24 -19.09 -5.40 27.88
C PRO A 24 -18.39 -5.32 29.25
N GLN A 25 -18.73 -6.21 30.18
CA GLN A 25 -18.13 -6.26 31.51
C GLN A 25 -16.68 -6.75 31.44
N VAL A 26 -16.40 -7.76 30.62
CA VAL A 26 -15.03 -8.26 30.41
C VAL A 26 -14.15 -7.16 29.82
N LEU A 27 -14.62 -6.47 28.77
CA LEU A 27 -13.90 -5.35 28.18
C LEU A 27 -13.68 -4.21 29.17
N GLU A 28 -14.68 -3.85 29.98
CA GLU A 28 -14.54 -2.82 31.01
C GLU A 28 -13.46 -3.19 32.03
N GLN A 29 -13.42 -4.44 32.50
CA GLN A 29 -12.40 -4.90 33.44
C GLN A 29 -11.02 -4.96 32.80
N VAL A 30 -10.91 -5.45 31.57
CA VAL A 30 -9.65 -5.47 30.81
C VAL A 30 -9.12 -4.05 30.62
N CYS A 31 -9.98 -3.08 30.26
CA CYS A 31 -9.59 -1.68 30.15
C CYS A 31 -9.08 -1.07 31.47
N LYS A 32 -9.71 -1.40 32.61
CA LYS A 32 -9.21 -0.97 33.93
C LYS A 32 -7.84 -1.56 34.24
N LEU A 33 -7.63 -2.83 33.90
CA LEU A 33 -6.35 -3.49 34.10
C LEU A 33 -5.21 -2.86 33.28
N ILE A 34 -5.47 -2.35 32.07
CA ILE A 34 -4.46 -1.59 31.28
C ILE A 34 -4.02 -0.32 32.02
N ASP A 35 -4.97 0.38 32.65
CA ASP A 35 -4.67 1.61 33.40
C ASP A 35 -3.83 1.31 34.65
N GLU A 36 -4.11 0.19 35.32
CA GLU A 36 -3.54 -0.17 36.63
C GLU A 36 -2.25 -0.99 36.56
N VAL A 37 -1.99 -1.70 35.46
CA VAL A 37 -0.88 -2.66 35.34
C VAL A 37 -0.18 -2.50 33.99
N ASP A 38 1.14 -2.24 34.02
CA ASP A 38 2.03 -2.40 32.86
C ASP A 38 2.28 -3.89 32.60
N ASN A 39 1.32 -4.55 31.92
CA ASN A 39 1.45 -5.96 31.58
C ASN A 39 1.02 -6.22 30.12
N THR A 40 2.01 -6.63 29.32
CA THR A 40 1.90 -7.04 27.91
C THR A 40 0.86 -8.15 27.68
N ASP A 41 0.65 -9.04 28.65
CA ASP A 41 -0.37 -10.08 28.60
C ASP A 41 -1.79 -9.52 28.48
N ILE A 42 -2.04 -8.30 28.99
CA ILE A 42 -3.36 -7.66 28.91
C ILE A 42 -3.62 -7.21 27.47
N VAL A 43 -2.60 -6.68 26.77
CA VAL A 43 -2.70 -6.29 25.36
C VAL A 43 -3.01 -7.50 24.48
N ALA A 44 -2.28 -8.61 24.68
CA ALA A 44 -2.54 -9.85 23.96
C ALA A 44 -3.93 -10.47 24.26
N THR A 45 -4.49 -10.18 25.44
CA THR A 45 -5.86 -10.56 25.78
C THR A 45 -6.88 -9.74 24.98
N ILE A 46 -6.63 -8.45 24.76
CA ILE A 46 -7.50 -7.58 23.95
C ILE A 46 -7.50 -8.05 22.49
N GLU A 47 -6.33 -8.34 21.91
CA GLU A 47 -6.22 -8.90 20.56
C GLU A 47 -7.10 -10.14 20.40
N THR A 48 -6.97 -11.09 21.33
CA THR A 48 -7.75 -12.33 21.32
C THR A 48 -9.26 -12.06 21.42
N ILE A 49 -9.67 -11.06 22.21
CA ILE A 49 -11.09 -10.65 22.29
C ILE A 49 -11.55 -10.03 20.96
N VAL A 50 -10.75 -9.16 20.36
CA VAL A 50 -11.07 -8.44 19.12
C VAL A 50 -11.23 -9.41 17.95
N GLU A 51 -10.34 -10.39 17.82
CA GLU A 51 -10.42 -11.43 16.80
C GLU A 51 -11.70 -12.27 16.97
N ARG A 52 -11.97 -12.71 18.21
CA ARG A 52 -13.02 -13.68 18.50
C ARG A 52 -14.43 -13.09 18.54
N PHE A 53 -14.54 -11.84 18.97
CA PHE A 53 -15.79 -11.11 19.12
C PHE A 53 -15.90 -9.96 18.12
N SER A 54 -15.21 -10.05 16.98
CA SER A 54 -15.20 -9.02 15.92
C SER A 54 -16.60 -8.49 15.54
N ASP A 55 -17.65 -9.32 15.61
CA ASP A 55 -19.05 -8.93 15.35
C ASP A 55 -19.63 -7.92 16.37
N HIS A 56 -19.01 -7.82 17.56
CA HIS A 56 -19.50 -7.06 18.71
C HIS A 56 -18.49 -6.04 19.24
N VAL A 57 -17.33 -5.90 18.59
CA VAL A 57 -16.24 -5.00 19.03
C VAL A 57 -16.49 -3.55 18.62
N VAL A 58 -17.19 -3.30 17.51
CA VAL A 58 -17.43 -1.95 16.96
C VAL A 58 -17.90 -0.93 18.02
N PRO A 59 -18.89 -1.23 18.89
CA PRO A 59 -19.34 -0.28 19.91
C PRO A 59 -18.28 0.08 20.97
N PHE A 60 -17.25 -0.75 21.12
CA PHE A 60 -16.18 -0.58 22.10
C PHE A 60 -14.87 -0.08 21.48
N ALA A 61 -14.79 -0.03 20.14
CA ALA A 61 -13.57 0.25 19.40
C ALA A 61 -12.93 1.58 19.83
N GLY A 62 -13.68 2.67 19.91
CA GLY A 62 -13.14 3.97 20.33
C GLY A 62 -12.53 3.97 21.74
N THR A 63 -13.17 3.30 22.69
CA THR A 63 -12.66 3.16 24.07
C THR A 63 -11.40 2.29 24.10
N LEU A 64 -11.42 1.13 23.44
CA LEU A 64 -10.27 0.21 23.39
C LEU A 64 -9.06 0.88 22.73
N THR A 65 -9.28 1.52 21.58
CA THR A 65 -8.26 2.29 20.89
C THR A 65 -7.67 3.36 21.79
N SER A 66 -8.50 4.18 22.46
CA SER A 66 -8.01 5.22 23.36
C SER A 66 -7.13 4.67 24.49
N LYS A 67 -7.51 3.52 25.07
CA LYS A 67 -6.73 2.88 26.14
C LYS A 67 -5.40 2.33 25.65
N LEU A 68 -5.39 1.68 24.49
CA LEU A 68 -4.17 1.18 23.87
C LEU A 68 -3.23 2.31 23.42
N VAL A 69 -3.78 3.45 22.97
CA VAL A 69 -2.97 4.65 22.67
C VAL A 69 -2.25 5.15 23.91
N VAL A 70 -2.93 5.22 25.06
CA VAL A 70 -2.30 5.63 26.33
C VAL A 70 -1.22 4.63 26.74
N ALA A 71 -1.48 3.34 26.61
CA ALA A 71 -0.50 2.29 26.91
C ALA A 71 0.75 2.39 26.01
N PHE A 72 0.56 2.60 24.70
CA PHE A 72 1.65 2.86 23.76
C PHE A 72 2.47 4.09 24.16
N LEU A 73 1.83 5.22 24.46
CA LEU A 73 2.55 6.45 24.81
C LEU A 73 3.36 6.29 26.10
N ARG A 74 2.84 5.52 27.08
CA ARG A 74 3.56 5.18 28.30
C ARG A 74 4.78 4.31 27.99
N ALA A 75 4.58 3.19 27.30
CA ALA A 75 5.63 2.23 26.96
C ALA A 75 6.73 2.83 26.06
N SER A 76 6.35 3.58 25.03
CA SER A 76 7.28 4.26 24.12
C SER A 76 8.05 5.43 24.76
N SER A 77 7.79 5.75 26.03
CA SER A 77 8.48 6.78 26.80
C SER A 77 9.34 6.25 27.94
N ALA A 78 9.36 4.93 28.17
CA ALA A 78 10.00 4.31 29.32
C ALA A 78 11.55 4.32 29.30
N GLY A 79 12.17 4.81 28.22
CA GLY A 79 13.62 4.84 28.01
C GLY A 79 14.08 3.71 27.09
N GLU A 80 15.13 3.98 26.31
CA GLU A 80 15.61 3.12 25.20
C GLU A 80 16.19 1.77 25.64
N ASP A 81 16.51 1.58 26.93
CA ASP A 81 17.19 0.39 27.44
C ASP A 81 16.25 -0.76 27.89
N GLU A 82 14.93 -0.62 27.72
CA GLU A 82 13.95 -1.66 28.08
C GLU A 82 13.32 -2.30 26.83
N GLU A 83 13.98 -3.33 26.27
CA GLU A 83 13.44 -4.14 25.15
C GLU A 83 12.00 -4.61 25.39
N GLU A 84 11.65 -4.89 26.65
CA GLU A 84 10.31 -5.28 27.08
C GLU A 84 9.28 -4.15 26.87
N SER A 85 9.69 -2.90 27.08
CA SER A 85 8.83 -1.73 26.87
C SER A 85 8.63 -1.43 25.38
N THR A 86 9.67 -1.57 24.56
CA THR A 86 9.55 -1.46 23.10
C THR A 86 8.59 -2.51 22.55
N LEU A 87 8.72 -3.77 23.00
CA LEU A 87 7.81 -4.84 22.62
C LEU A 87 6.36 -4.55 23.05
N ALA A 88 6.16 -4.03 24.26
CA ALA A 88 4.84 -3.65 24.76
C ALA A 88 4.19 -2.56 23.90
N ALA A 89 4.97 -1.55 23.49
CA ALA A 89 4.49 -0.49 22.62
C ALA A 89 4.09 -1.05 21.23
N VAL A 90 4.93 -1.88 20.62
CA VAL A 90 4.62 -2.52 19.33
C VAL A 90 3.33 -3.35 19.41
N GLN A 91 3.17 -4.16 20.46
CA GLN A 91 1.93 -4.92 20.69
C GLN A 91 0.70 -4.02 20.82
N CYS A 92 0.84 -2.84 21.43
CA CYS A 92 -0.28 -1.89 21.48
C CYS A 92 -0.69 -1.41 20.08
N VAL A 93 0.27 -1.12 19.20
CA VAL A 93 -0.01 -0.70 17.81
C VAL A 93 -0.67 -1.84 17.03
N GLN A 94 -0.17 -3.07 17.15
CA GLN A 94 -0.74 -4.25 16.49
C GLN A 94 -2.17 -4.56 16.95
N ALA A 95 -2.44 -4.47 18.25
CA ALA A 95 -3.79 -4.59 18.79
C ALA A 95 -4.74 -3.52 18.24
N ILE A 96 -4.25 -2.29 18.08
CA ILE A 96 -5.02 -1.19 17.48
C ILE A 96 -5.29 -1.45 15.99
N GLN A 97 -4.31 -1.91 15.23
CA GLN A 97 -4.49 -2.29 13.82
C GLN A 97 -5.59 -3.35 13.70
N ALA A 98 -5.57 -4.38 14.55
CA ALA A 98 -6.60 -5.42 14.58
C ALA A 98 -8.00 -4.86 14.87
N ILE A 99 -8.11 -3.89 15.80
CA ILE A 99 -9.38 -3.22 16.10
C ILE A 99 -9.88 -2.44 14.89
N VAL A 100 -9.04 -1.61 14.28
CA VAL A 100 -9.41 -0.77 13.12
C VAL A 100 -9.82 -1.65 11.95
N GLN A 101 -9.04 -2.69 11.65
CA GLN A 101 -9.32 -3.62 10.56
C GLN A 101 -10.63 -4.37 10.80
N SER A 102 -10.81 -4.93 11.99
CA SER A 102 -12.03 -5.65 12.38
C SER A 102 -13.27 -4.75 12.31
N ALA A 103 -13.17 -3.51 12.82
CA ALA A 103 -14.27 -2.56 12.79
C ALA A 103 -14.64 -2.14 11.37
N ALA A 104 -13.66 -1.97 10.48
CA ALA A 104 -13.88 -1.65 9.08
C ALA A 104 -14.44 -2.84 8.29
N GLU A 105 -13.80 -4.01 8.31
CA GLU A 105 -14.18 -5.15 7.46
C GLU A 105 -15.58 -5.70 7.75
N LYS A 106 -16.09 -5.51 8.97
CA LYS A 106 -17.48 -5.85 9.31
C LYS A 106 -18.50 -5.00 8.57
N GLN A 107 -18.11 -3.83 8.07
CA GLN A 107 -18.97 -2.99 7.26
C GLN A 107 -18.91 -3.45 5.80
N SER A 108 -20.06 -3.90 5.28
CA SER A 108 -20.18 -4.35 3.89
C SER A 108 -19.97 -3.22 2.88
N ALA A 109 -20.49 -2.03 3.18
CA ALA A 109 -20.40 -0.85 2.33
C ALA A 109 -19.16 0.00 2.63
N ALA A 110 -18.48 0.48 1.58
CA ALA A 110 -17.29 1.32 1.70
C ALA A 110 -17.55 2.62 2.49
N LEU A 111 -18.72 3.25 2.30
CA LEU A 111 -19.10 4.46 3.04
C LEU A 111 -19.22 4.21 4.55
N ASN A 112 -19.70 3.04 4.96
CA ASN A 112 -19.80 2.67 6.36
C ASN A 112 -18.41 2.35 6.94
N ARG A 113 -17.51 1.74 6.15
CA ARG A 113 -16.09 1.56 6.52
C ARG A 113 -15.45 2.90 6.86
N ALA A 114 -15.60 3.86 5.95
CA ALA A 114 -15.10 5.21 6.15
C ALA A 114 -15.71 5.85 7.40
N ALA A 115 -17.03 5.81 7.57
CA ALA A 115 -17.69 6.40 8.74
C ALA A 115 -17.11 5.85 10.06
N VAL A 116 -16.99 4.53 10.20
CA VAL A 116 -16.47 3.90 11.43
C VAL A 116 -15.00 4.29 11.68
N VAL A 117 -14.14 4.24 10.65
CA VAL A 117 -12.72 4.60 10.84
C VAL A 117 -12.54 6.09 11.11
N ARG A 118 -13.40 6.96 10.56
CA ARG A 118 -13.41 8.40 10.85
C ARG A 118 -13.83 8.71 12.28
N GLU A 119 -14.67 7.88 12.89
CA GLU A 119 -14.98 7.98 14.33
C GLU A 119 -13.79 7.56 15.21
N LEU A 120 -12.96 6.62 14.75
CA LEU A 120 -11.75 6.18 15.45
C LEU A 120 -10.57 7.13 15.30
N GLU A 121 -10.49 7.86 14.18
CA GLU A 121 -9.35 8.73 13.83
C GLU A 121 -8.91 9.67 14.98
N PRO A 122 -9.79 10.44 15.66
CA PRO A 122 -9.38 11.34 16.73
C PRO A 122 -8.69 10.64 17.91
N HIS A 123 -9.06 9.38 18.17
CA HIS A 123 -8.47 8.57 19.23
C HIS A 123 -7.07 8.08 18.87
N LEU A 124 -6.75 8.01 17.57
CA LEU A 124 -5.50 7.50 17.02
C LEU A 124 -4.45 8.58 16.77
N LEU A 125 -4.89 9.83 16.51
CA LEU A 125 -3.97 10.94 16.23
C LEU A 125 -2.79 11.07 17.21
N PRO A 126 -2.96 10.85 18.54
CA PRO A 126 -1.84 10.95 19.46
C PRO A 126 -0.69 9.96 19.16
N LEU A 127 -0.97 8.77 18.60
CA LEU A 127 0.07 7.78 18.23
C LEU A 127 1.04 8.33 17.18
N PHE A 128 0.55 9.15 16.27
CA PHE A 128 1.33 9.70 15.17
C PHE A 128 2.10 10.97 15.56
N THR A 129 1.97 11.40 16.82
CA THR A 129 2.77 12.51 17.34
C THR A 129 4.23 12.13 17.27
N ASN A 130 5.02 12.95 16.57
CA ASN A 130 6.47 12.76 16.39
C ASN A 130 6.86 11.45 15.68
N MET A 131 5.93 10.71 15.07
CA MET A 131 6.24 9.42 14.42
C MET A 131 7.30 9.52 13.31
N PHE A 132 7.49 10.72 12.74
CA PHE A 132 8.42 10.98 11.64
C PHE A 132 9.80 11.45 12.13
N GLU A 133 9.99 11.56 13.45
CA GLU A 133 11.29 11.85 14.06
C GLU A 133 12.09 10.55 14.18
N GLU A 134 13.41 10.62 13.99
CA GLU A 134 14.32 9.47 14.02
C GLU A 134 14.28 8.73 15.36
N ASP A 135 14.05 9.45 16.46
CA ASP A 135 13.85 8.90 17.82
C ASP A 135 12.65 7.94 17.94
N ARG A 136 11.80 7.83 16.91
CA ARG A 136 10.67 6.89 16.84
C ARG A 136 10.91 5.72 15.89
N MET A 137 12.14 5.52 15.43
CA MET A 137 12.50 4.47 14.46
C MET A 137 12.02 3.07 14.87
N ASP A 138 12.17 2.70 16.15
CA ASP A 138 11.78 1.37 16.67
C ASP A 138 10.29 1.04 16.51
N PHE A 139 9.44 2.06 16.32
CA PHE A 139 7.99 1.92 16.15
C PHE A 139 7.53 2.27 14.74
N PHE A 140 8.45 2.73 13.88
CA PHE A 140 8.09 3.38 12.63
C PHE A 140 7.39 2.43 11.66
N GLU A 141 7.84 1.18 11.57
CA GLU A 141 7.22 0.16 10.72
C GLU A 141 5.75 -0.10 11.10
N ASP A 142 5.47 -0.43 12.36
CA ASP A 142 4.10 -0.69 12.82
C ASP A 142 3.19 0.55 12.72
N LEU A 143 3.76 1.75 12.95
CA LEU A 143 3.03 3.01 12.79
C LEU A 143 2.74 3.32 11.32
N LEU A 144 3.63 2.97 10.38
CA LEU A 144 3.38 3.09 8.95
C LEU A 144 2.28 2.13 8.49
N GLU A 145 2.26 0.90 9.00
CA GLU A 145 1.20 -0.05 8.70
C GLU A 145 -0.16 0.44 9.24
N LEU A 146 -0.20 0.96 10.47
CA LEU A 146 -1.41 1.56 11.03
C LEU A 146 -1.86 2.80 10.23
N LEU A 147 -0.93 3.68 9.85
CA LEU A 147 -1.24 4.83 9.00
C LEU A 147 -1.82 4.37 7.66
N SER A 148 -1.22 3.36 7.05
CA SER A 148 -1.70 2.78 5.79
C SER A 148 -3.13 2.25 5.93
N LEU A 149 -3.41 1.51 7.01
CA LEU A 149 -4.73 0.99 7.32
C LEU A 149 -5.78 2.10 7.48
N LEU A 150 -5.42 3.18 8.17
CA LEU A 150 -6.31 4.34 8.34
C LEU A 150 -6.59 5.05 7.03
N VAL A 151 -5.56 5.33 6.23
CA VAL A 151 -5.73 5.97 4.93
C VAL A 151 -6.58 5.08 4.03
N TYR A 152 -6.34 3.76 4.02
CA TYR A 152 -7.08 2.80 3.23
C TYR A 152 -8.60 2.79 3.53
N TYR A 153 -8.98 2.81 4.81
CA TYR A 153 -10.39 2.68 5.19
C TYR A 153 -11.13 4.00 5.41
N SER A 154 -10.43 5.11 5.70
CA SER A 154 -11.05 6.39 6.06
C SER A 154 -11.60 7.21 4.89
N ALA A 155 -11.25 6.84 3.66
CA ALA A 155 -11.68 7.53 2.45
C ALA A 155 -12.35 6.59 1.44
N VAL A 156 -13.12 7.20 0.54
CA VAL A 156 -13.73 6.52 -0.61
C VAL A 156 -13.55 7.43 -1.81
N ASN A 157 -12.72 7.01 -2.76
CA ASN A 157 -12.35 7.84 -3.91
C ASN A 157 -13.58 8.41 -4.63
N GLY A 158 -13.60 9.73 -4.81
CA GLY A 158 -14.69 10.48 -5.43
C GLY A 158 -15.94 10.69 -4.55
N GLN A 159 -15.96 10.23 -3.30
CA GLN A 159 -17.12 10.34 -2.41
C GLN A 159 -16.77 10.91 -1.04
N VAL A 160 -15.76 10.36 -0.37
CA VAL A 160 -15.33 10.76 0.98
C VAL A 160 -13.82 11.06 0.93
N PRO A 161 -13.40 12.33 1.04
CA PRO A 161 -11.99 12.69 1.05
C PRO A 161 -11.32 12.32 2.38
N LEU A 162 -9.99 12.24 2.38
CA LEU A 162 -9.20 12.11 3.59
C LEU A 162 -9.31 13.40 4.44
N SER A 163 -9.04 13.33 5.75
CA SER A 163 -8.98 14.53 6.60
C SER A 163 -7.75 15.38 6.26
N GLU A 164 -7.84 16.66 6.61
CA GLU A 164 -6.67 17.54 6.68
C GLU A 164 -5.57 17.00 7.60
N HIS A 165 -5.92 16.29 8.69
CA HIS A 165 -4.93 15.68 9.57
C HIS A 165 -4.12 14.61 8.84
N LEU A 166 -4.76 13.65 8.17
CA LEU A 166 -4.06 12.63 7.37
C LEU A 166 -3.26 13.28 6.23
N TRP A 167 -3.84 14.25 5.52
CA TRP A 167 -3.11 14.96 4.46
C TRP A 167 -1.90 15.74 4.99
N SER A 168 -1.94 16.24 6.22
CA SER A 168 -0.80 16.93 6.84
C SER A 168 0.40 16.01 7.15
N MET A 169 0.17 14.69 7.18
CA MET A 169 1.20 13.67 7.40
C MET A 169 1.93 13.32 6.11
N PHE A 170 1.27 13.42 4.95
CA PHE A 170 1.85 13.05 3.65
C PHE A 170 3.20 13.73 3.33
N PRO A 171 3.37 15.06 3.44
CA PRO A 171 4.69 15.67 3.22
C PRO A 171 5.73 15.29 4.28
N ARG A 172 5.31 14.96 5.50
CA ARG A 172 6.21 14.52 6.58
C ARG A 172 6.71 13.10 6.33
N LEU A 173 5.85 12.23 5.79
CA LEU A 173 6.20 10.88 5.33
C LEU A 173 7.34 10.94 4.31
N LEU A 174 7.19 11.79 3.28
CA LEU A 174 8.22 11.95 2.24
C LEU A 174 9.50 12.60 2.80
N ALA A 175 9.37 13.54 3.74
CA ALA A 175 10.53 14.16 4.39
C ALA A 175 11.30 13.16 5.27
N ALA A 176 10.63 12.28 6.00
CA ALA A 176 11.26 11.23 6.81
C ALA A 176 12.05 10.26 5.91
N PHE A 177 11.44 9.81 4.81
CA PHE A 177 12.13 9.03 3.78
C PHE A 177 13.39 9.74 3.25
N ASP A 178 13.31 11.06 3.08
CA ASP A 178 14.43 11.81 2.56
C ASP A 178 15.60 11.96 3.53
N GLN A 179 15.32 11.95 4.83
CA GLN A 179 16.27 12.28 5.90
C GLN A 179 16.91 11.04 6.53
N TRP A 180 16.11 10.07 6.96
CA TRP A 180 16.59 8.95 7.77
C TRP A 180 15.90 7.62 7.42
N ALA A 181 14.66 7.65 6.93
CA ALA A 181 13.84 6.45 6.74
C ALA A 181 13.94 5.83 5.33
N PHE A 182 15.11 5.94 4.68
CA PHE A 182 15.29 5.38 3.33
C PHE A 182 15.11 3.85 3.31
N ASP A 183 15.66 3.16 4.31
CA ASP A 183 15.61 1.69 4.44
C ASP A 183 14.19 1.14 4.69
N PHE A 184 13.23 2.01 5.03
CA PHE A 184 11.81 1.67 5.16
C PHE A 184 11.04 1.78 3.81
N SER A 185 11.76 1.87 2.68
CA SER A 185 11.18 2.03 1.33
C SER A 185 10.05 1.02 1.05
N SER A 186 10.22 -0.23 1.45
CA SER A 186 9.22 -1.29 1.28
C SER A 186 7.95 -1.06 2.11
N ASN A 187 8.07 -0.54 3.33
CA ASN A 187 6.95 -0.22 4.21
C ASN A 187 6.21 1.05 3.77
N LEU A 188 6.88 1.94 3.04
CA LEU A 188 6.31 3.21 2.55
C LEU A 188 5.42 3.06 1.31
N VAL A 189 5.57 1.97 0.53
CA VAL A 189 4.77 1.77 -0.70
C VAL A 189 3.28 1.76 -0.42
N SER A 190 2.85 1.01 0.60
CA SER A 190 1.44 0.83 0.97
C SER A 190 0.74 2.14 1.38
N PRO A 191 1.27 2.94 2.34
CA PRO A 191 0.65 4.21 2.69
C PRO A 191 0.66 5.20 1.52
N ILE A 192 1.74 5.27 0.71
CA ILE A 192 1.79 6.16 -0.46
C ILE A 192 0.72 5.77 -1.48
N ASP A 193 0.56 4.49 -1.79
CA ASP A 193 -0.53 4.00 -2.64
C ASP A 193 -1.87 4.46 -2.11
N ASN A 194 -2.16 4.18 -0.85
CA ASN A 194 -3.45 4.52 -0.26
C ASN A 194 -3.74 6.03 -0.29
N PHE A 195 -2.75 6.91 -0.06
CA PHE A 195 -2.94 8.36 -0.20
C PHE A 195 -3.32 8.76 -1.64
N ILE A 196 -2.65 8.17 -2.63
CA ILE A 196 -2.85 8.51 -4.04
C ILE A 196 -4.17 7.92 -4.56
N SER A 197 -4.46 6.65 -4.27
CA SER A 197 -5.58 5.91 -4.84
C SER A 197 -6.91 6.21 -4.15
N ASN A 198 -6.91 6.55 -2.85
CA ASN A 198 -8.15 6.87 -2.14
C ASN A 198 -8.64 8.30 -2.32
N ASP A 199 -7.76 9.26 -2.61
CA ASP A 199 -8.14 10.67 -2.71
C ASP A 199 -7.27 11.39 -3.77
N THR A 200 -7.30 10.84 -4.99
CA THR A 200 -6.50 11.28 -6.13
C THR A 200 -6.72 12.76 -6.47
N GLU A 201 -7.95 13.26 -6.37
CA GLU A 201 -8.24 14.66 -6.69
C GLU A 201 -7.57 15.62 -5.69
N GLN A 202 -7.55 15.29 -4.40
CA GLN A 202 -6.80 16.09 -3.42
C GLN A 202 -5.29 15.95 -3.62
N PHE A 203 -4.79 14.74 -3.90
CA PHE A 203 -3.38 14.51 -4.23
C PHE A 203 -2.90 15.42 -5.38
N LEU A 204 -3.67 15.52 -6.46
CA LEU A 204 -3.30 16.28 -7.65
C LEU A 204 -3.23 17.80 -7.43
N VAL A 205 -4.04 18.36 -6.53
CA VAL A 205 -4.12 19.81 -6.30
C VAL A 205 -3.26 20.31 -5.14
N ARG A 206 -2.83 19.40 -4.24
CA ARG A 206 -2.04 19.76 -3.07
C ARG A 206 -0.57 19.96 -3.40
N SER A 207 0.07 20.80 -2.59
CA SER A 207 1.50 21.09 -2.66
C SER A 207 2.08 21.29 -1.26
N HIS A 208 3.39 21.07 -1.12
CA HIS A 208 4.14 21.38 0.08
C HIS A 208 5.34 22.25 -0.30
N GLN A 209 5.50 23.38 0.40
CA GLN A 209 6.58 24.35 0.10
C GLN A 209 6.64 24.77 -1.38
N GLY A 210 5.49 24.87 -2.05
CA GLY A 210 5.39 25.24 -3.46
C GLY A 210 5.63 24.09 -4.45
N VAL A 211 5.94 22.87 -3.99
CA VAL A 211 6.12 21.69 -4.83
C VAL A 211 4.85 20.84 -4.84
N PRO A 212 4.24 20.54 -6.00
CA PRO A 212 3.07 19.66 -6.09
C PRO A 212 3.36 18.25 -5.56
N TYR A 213 2.37 17.61 -4.93
CA TYR A 213 2.55 16.25 -4.41
C TYR A 213 2.97 15.22 -5.46
N PRO A 214 2.43 15.20 -6.70
CA PRO A 214 2.93 14.32 -7.75
C PRO A 214 4.43 14.47 -8.01
N GLN A 215 4.95 15.70 -7.93
CA GLN A 215 6.36 15.98 -8.13
C GLN A 215 7.22 15.48 -6.95
N LEU A 216 6.71 15.56 -5.71
CA LEU A 216 7.41 15.00 -4.55
C LEU A 216 7.54 13.47 -4.66
N VAL A 217 6.46 12.78 -5.03
CA VAL A 217 6.47 11.32 -5.25
C VAL A 217 7.41 10.95 -6.40
N PHE A 218 7.42 11.74 -7.49
CA PHE A 218 8.37 11.53 -8.58
C PHE A 218 9.82 11.66 -8.12
N SER A 219 10.15 12.65 -7.28
CA SER A 219 11.50 12.78 -6.71
C SER A 219 11.89 11.56 -5.86
N MET A 220 10.97 11.03 -5.05
CA MET A 220 11.17 9.79 -4.29
C MET A 220 11.48 8.60 -5.20
N ILE A 221 10.72 8.41 -6.28
CA ILE A 221 10.96 7.35 -7.27
C ILE A 221 12.36 7.48 -7.88
N VAL A 222 12.78 8.70 -8.25
CA VAL A 222 14.11 8.94 -8.83
C VAL A 222 15.22 8.61 -7.83
N LYS A 223 15.03 8.91 -6.54
CA LYS A 223 15.99 8.56 -5.48
C LYS A 223 16.10 7.05 -5.30
N LEU A 224 14.99 6.32 -5.28
CA LEU A 224 14.98 4.85 -5.23
C LEU A 224 15.66 4.20 -6.46
N TRP A 225 15.79 4.93 -7.57
CA TRP A 225 16.49 4.48 -8.76
C TRP A 225 17.91 5.03 -8.90
N SER A 226 18.42 5.79 -7.93
CA SER A 226 19.75 6.41 -8.07
C SER A 226 20.90 5.43 -7.88
N GLU A 227 20.72 4.41 -7.03
CA GLU A 227 21.72 3.38 -6.80
C GLU A 227 21.56 2.25 -7.82
N LEU A 228 22.37 2.26 -8.87
CA LEU A 228 22.21 1.37 -10.03
C LEU A 228 22.56 -0.10 -9.72
N ASP A 229 23.36 -0.34 -8.69
CA ASP A 229 23.83 -1.67 -8.28
C ASP A 229 22.90 -2.36 -7.26
N VAL A 230 21.87 -1.66 -6.78
CA VAL A 230 20.88 -2.16 -5.81
C VAL A 230 19.54 -2.29 -6.51
N ASP A 231 19.06 -3.53 -6.66
CA ASP A 231 17.78 -3.80 -7.32
C ASP A 231 16.59 -3.65 -6.34
N ASP A 232 16.73 -3.99 -5.06
CA ASP A 232 15.61 -4.04 -4.10
C ASP A 232 14.89 -2.68 -3.93
N ASP A 233 15.61 -1.59 -3.66
CA ASP A 233 15.02 -0.25 -3.58
C ASP A 233 14.38 0.19 -4.89
N ALA A 234 15.02 -0.19 -6.01
CA ALA A 234 14.50 0.15 -7.31
C ALA A 234 13.18 -0.56 -7.61
N GLU A 235 13.01 -1.79 -7.12
CA GLU A 235 11.74 -2.50 -7.18
C GLU A 235 10.64 -1.78 -6.39
N GLU A 236 10.92 -1.25 -5.21
CA GLU A 236 9.96 -0.43 -4.46
C GLU A 236 9.59 0.85 -5.22
N GLY A 237 10.58 1.51 -5.82
CA GLY A 237 10.36 2.66 -6.71
C GLY A 237 9.48 2.33 -7.92
N THR A 238 9.59 1.13 -8.49
CA THR A 238 8.71 0.71 -9.60
C THR A 238 7.25 0.60 -9.19
N LYS A 239 6.95 0.09 -7.99
CA LYS A 239 5.59 -0.03 -7.46
C LYS A 239 4.97 1.35 -7.27
N ILE A 240 5.70 2.28 -6.65
CA ILE A 240 5.23 3.67 -6.44
C ILE A 240 5.00 4.40 -7.77
N ALA A 241 5.89 4.21 -8.74
CA ALA A 241 5.74 4.80 -10.07
C ALA A 241 4.51 4.27 -10.81
N GLU A 242 4.19 2.98 -10.70
CA GLU A 242 2.99 2.40 -11.29
C GLU A 242 1.71 2.99 -10.65
N VAL A 243 1.66 3.09 -9.32
CA VAL A 243 0.58 3.74 -8.58
C VAL A 243 0.35 5.17 -9.06
N LEU A 244 1.42 5.96 -9.16
CA LEU A 244 1.36 7.36 -9.57
C LEU A 244 0.75 7.49 -10.97
N VAL A 245 1.26 6.70 -11.93
CA VAL A 245 0.83 6.76 -13.33
C VAL A 245 -0.61 6.28 -13.50
N LEU A 246 -0.97 5.14 -12.92
CA LEU A 246 -2.29 4.54 -13.13
C LEU A 246 -3.42 5.35 -12.48
N ASN A 247 -3.20 5.92 -11.30
CA ASN A 247 -4.22 6.73 -10.63
C ASN A 247 -4.36 8.13 -11.24
N CYS A 248 -3.28 8.73 -11.73
CA CYS A 248 -3.28 10.12 -12.21
C CYS A 248 -3.51 10.25 -13.73
N THR A 249 -4.21 9.30 -14.35
CA THR A 249 -4.33 9.18 -15.82
C THR A 249 -4.76 10.48 -16.50
N GLY A 250 -3.94 10.98 -17.43
CA GLY A 250 -4.17 12.21 -18.21
C GLY A 250 -3.97 13.53 -17.45
N ARG A 251 -3.38 13.50 -16.25
CA ARG A 251 -3.25 14.68 -15.37
C ARG A 251 -1.80 15.06 -15.02
N ILE A 252 -0.82 14.24 -15.40
CA ILE A 252 0.60 14.38 -15.00
C ILE A 252 1.59 14.20 -16.19
N ASP A 253 1.23 14.66 -17.38
CA ASP A 253 1.98 14.42 -18.63
C ASP A 253 3.48 14.73 -18.52
N THR A 254 3.85 15.89 -17.96
CA THR A 254 5.27 16.29 -17.79
C THR A 254 6.07 15.33 -16.89
N ILE A 255 5.42 14.78 -15.86
CA ILE A 255 6.04 13.78 -14.99
C ILE A 255 6.20 12.47 -15.77
N VAL A 256 5.18 12.05 -16.54
CA VAL A 256 5.25 10.83 -17.35
C VAL A 256 6.36 10.91 -18.40
N GLU A 257 6.53 12.06 -19.08
CA GLU A 257 7.64 12.25 -20.01
C GLU A 257 9.00 12.00 -19.33
N SER A 258 9.22 12.65 -18.18
CA SER A 258 10.46 12.53 -17.41
C SER A 258 10.64 11.11 -16.84
N LEU A 259 9.55 10.48 -16.43
CA LEU A 259 9.54 9.13 -15.88
C LEU A 259 9.95 8.09 -16.92
N VAL A 260 9.45 8.20 -18.17
CA VAL A 260 9.85 7.29 -19.25
C VAL A 260 11.36 7.33 -19.49
N GLU A 261 11.96 8.52 -19.50
CA GLU A 261 13.41 8.67 -19.62
C GLU A 261 14.16 7.97 -18.47
N ARG A 262 13.69 8.15 -17.23
CA ARG A 262 14.29 7.52 -16.04
C ARG A 262 14.11 6.00 -16.03
N ILE A 263 12.97 5.48 -16.47
CA ILE A 263 12.73 4.03 -16.61
C ILE A 263 13.73 3.43 -17.60
N VAL A 264 13.96 4.05 -18.77
CA VAL A 264 14.92 3.56 -19.76
C VAL A 264 16.35 3.54 -19.20
N VAL A 265 16.76 4.60 -18.49
CA VAL A 265 18.08 4.65 -17.83
C VAL A 265 18.23 3.50 -16.84
N ARG A 266 17.25 3.30 -15.95
CA ARG A 266 17.32 2.22 -14.96
C ARG A 266 17.26 0.85 -15.62
N LEU A 267 16.45 0.66 -16.66
CA LEU A 267 16.32 -0.61 -17.39
C LEU A 267 17.65 -1.05 -18.03
N ASN A 268 18.45 -0.11 -18.52
CA ASN A 268 19.78 -0.39 -19.08
C ASN A 268 20.80 -0.83 -18.02
N SER A 269 20.64 -0.38 -16.78
CA SER A 269 21.49 -0.78 -15.65
C SER A 269 21.00 -2.02 -14.90
N ALA A 270 19.72 -2.38 -15.06
CA ALA A 270 19.11 -3.47 -14.30
C ALA A 270 19.78 -4.81 -14.59
N VAL A 271 20.13 -5.54 -13.53
CA VAL A 271 20.75 -6.86 -13.64
C VAL A 271 19.67 -7.94 -13.53
N GLY A 272 18.83 -7.86 -12.50
CA GLY A 272 17.80 -8.84 -12.18
C GLY A 272 16.65 -8.87 -13.20
N THR A 273 16.22 -10.08 -13.56
CA THR A 273 15.03 -10.28 -14.41
C THR A 273 13.77 -9.68 -13.77
N LYS A 274 13.65 -9.73 -12.43
CA LYS A 274 12.51 -9.21 -11.68
C LYS A 274 12.37 -7.70 -11.87
N LEU A 275 13.43 -6.93 -11.61
CA LEU A 275 13.44 -5.49 -11.83
C LEU A 275 13.17 -5.12 -13.30
N LYS A 276 13.74 -5.85 -14.27
CA LYS A 276 13.45 -5.63 -15.70
C LYS A 276 11.96 -5.80 -16.03
N VAL A 277 11.32 -6.84 -15.51
CA VAL A 277 9.86 -7.07 -15.70
C VAL A 277 9.06 -5.91 -15.08
N LEU A 278 9.43 -5.45 -13.89
CA LEU A 278 8.78 -4.32 -13.24
C LEU A 278 8.95 -3.02 -14.04
N LEU A 279 10.17 -2.68 -14.46
CA LEU A 279 10.43 -1.49 -15.28
C LEU A 279 9.70 -1.54 -16.63
N LEU A 280 9.62 -2.70 -17.28
CA LEU A 280 8.81 -2.89 -18.49
C LEU A 280 7.31 -2.73 -18.19
N SER A 281 6.84 -3.16 -17.02
CA SER A 281 5.46 -2.94 -16.56
C SER A 281 5.19 -1.45 -16.33
N ASN A 282 6.17 -0.68 -15.85
CA ASN A 282 6.06 0.78 -15.75
C ASN A 282 5.97 1.45 -17.14
N ILE A 283 6.70 0.96 -18.15
CA ILE A 283 6.49 1.41 -19.54
C ILE A 283 5.09 1.06 -20.02
N ALA A 284 4.58 -0.12 -19.66
CA ALA A 284 3.21 -0.51 -19.94
C ALA A 284 2.18 0.44 -19.31
N ALA A 285 2.39 0.83 -18.05
CA ALA A 285 1.58 1.84 -17.37
C ALA A 285 1.61 3.17 -18.13
N CYS A 286 2.79 3.64 -18.56
CA CYS A 286 2.93 4.89 -19.32
C CYS A 286 2.22 4.82 -20.70
N LEU A 287 2.35 3.69 -21.41
CA LEU A 287 1.65 3.47 -22.68
C LEU A 287 0.13 3.39 -22.51
N TYR A 288 -0.35 2.79 -21.41
CA TYR A 288 -1.77 2.76 -21.09
C TYR A 288 -2.31 4.14 -20.70
N TYR A 289 -1.50 4.92 -19.95
CA TYR A 289 -1.76 6.30 -19.58
C TYR A 289 -1.93 7.21 -20.81
N ASN A 290 -0.92 7.22 -21.69
CA ASN A 290 -0.91 7.99 -22.93
C ASN A 290 0.12 7.40 -23.89
N ALA A 291 -0.35 6.55 -24.81
CA ALA A 291 0.49 5.88 -25.79
C ALA A 291 1.20 6.86 -26.73
N GLY A 292 0.51 7.89 -27.22
CA GLY A 292 1.10 8.88 -28.13
C GLY A 292 2.29 9.61 -27.49
N LEU A 293 2.10 10.12 -26.28
CA LEU A 293 3.14 10.79 -25.49
C LEU A 293 4.33 9.86 -25.24
N THR A 294 4.06 8.65 -24.76
CA THR A 294 5.10 7.69 -24.39
C THR A 294 5.91 7.23 -25.60
N LEU A 295 5.24 6.95 -26.73
CA LEU A 295 5.90 6.60 -27.98
C LEU A 295 6.73 7.76 -28.54
N GLU A 296 6.26 9.00 -28.42
CA GLU A 296 7.04 10.17 -28.83
C GLU A 296 8.35 10.29 -28.04
N VAL A 297 8.33 10.06 -26.72
CA VAL A 297 9.55 10.04 -25.90
C VAL A 297 10.48 8.90 -26.31
N LEU A 298 9.96 7.68 -26.42
CA LEU A 298 10.74 6.48 -26.74
C LEU A 298 11.38 6.53 -28.14
N ASP A 299 10.67 7.07 -29.13
CA ASP A 299 11.11 7.11 -30.53
C ASP A 299 11.90 8.37 -30.85
N LYS A 300 11.35 9.57 -30.57
CA LYS A 300 11.97 10.83 -31.01
C LYS A 300 13.04 11.34 -30.06
N ARG A 301 12.84 11.21 -28.73
CA ARG A 301 13.80 11.77 -27.74
C ARG A 301 14.91 10.78 -27.42
N LEU A 302 14.56 9.51 -27.20
CA LEU A 302 15.50 8.48 -26.77
C LEU A 302 16.01 7.59 -27.91
N ASN A 303 15.25 7.45 -29.01
CA ASN A 303 15.56 6.57 -30.13
C ASN A 303 15.83 5.10 -29.70
N VAL A 304 15.05 4.60 -28.74
CA VAL A 304 15.15 3.24 -28.18
C VAL A 304 13.91 2.39 -28.43
N CYS A 305 12.90 2.92 -29.12
CA CYS A 305 11.61 2.25 -29.32
C CYS A 305 11.77 0.81 -29.83
N GLN A 306 12.54 0.58 -30.90
CA GLN A 306 12.76 -0.78 -31.42
C GLN A 306 13.44 -1.72 -30.41
N GLN A 307 14.46 -1.22 -29.70
CA GLN A 307 15.23 -2.01 -28.74
C GLN A 307 14.37 -2.41 -27.54
N LEU A 308 13.58 -1.47 -27.03
CA LEU A 308 12.69 -1.68 -25.91
C LEU A 308 11.61 -2.73 -26.22
N PHE A 309 10.92 -2.61 -27.35
CA PHE A 309 9.93 -3.61 -27.75
C PHE A 309 10.56 -4.97 -28.04
N GLY A 310 11.77 -5.01 -28.61
CA GLY A 310 12.52 -6.25 -28.81
C GLY A 310 12.85 -6.96 -27.49
N LEU A 311 13.35 -6.22 -26.49
CA LEU A 311 13.59 -6.74 -25.14
C LEU A 311 12.29 -7.19 -24.46
N TRP A 312 11.24 -6.39 -24.56
CA TRP A 312 9.98 -6.70 -23.91
C TRP A 312 9.37 -8.00 -24.46
N LEU A 313 9.39 -8.17 -25.78
CA LEU A 313 8.89 -9.39 -26.42
C LEU A 313 9.75 -10.62 -26.08
N SER A 314 11.07 -10.47 -25.93
CA SER A 314 11.93 -11.59 -25.54
C SER A 314 11.74 -12.02 -24.09
N MET A 315 11.22 -11.13 -23.23
CA MET A 315 10.97 -11.39 -21.81
C MET A 315 9.55 -11.85 -21.50
N ILE A 316 8.71 -12.11 -22.50
CA ILE A 316 7.30 -12.55 -22.35
C ILE A 316 7.08 -13.63 -21.29
N ASP A 317 7.93 -14.66 -21.26
CA ASP A 317 7.77 -15.81 -20.36
C ASP A 317 8.21 -15.49 -18.93
N SER A 318 8.93 -14.39 -18.72
CA SER A 318 9.31 -13.89 -17.39
C SER A 318 8.18 -13.16 -16.66
N PHE A 319 7.11 -12.76 -17.37
CA PHE A 319 5.94 -12.15 -16.76
C PHE A 319 5.12 -13.23 -16.04
N VAL A 320 5.26 -13.31 -14.72
CA VAL A 320 4.56 -14.32 -13.90
C VAL A 320 3.21 -13.79 -13.41
N ARG A 321 3.13 -12.53 -12.96
CA ARG A 321 1.94 -12.00 -12.30
C ARG A 321 0.82 -11.74 -13.31
N ILE A 322 -0.42 -12.00 -12.88
CA ILE A 322 -1.62 -11.70 -13.69
C ILE A 322 -1.74 -10.20 -13.95
N HIS A 323 -1.30 -9.39 -12.99
CA HIS A 323 -1.28 -7.94 -13.09
C HIS A 323 -0.45 -7.49 -14.31
N ASP A 324 0.83 -7.83 -14.34
CA ASP A 324 1.78 -7.44 -15.39
C ASP A 324 1.32 -7.87 -16.79
N LYS A 325 0.75 -9.08 -16.90
CA LYS A 325 0.17 -9.59 -18.16
C LYS A 325 -1.02 -8.76 -18.63
N LYS A 326 -1.93 -8.41 -17.72
CA LYS A 326 -3.09 -7.56 -18.04
C LYS A 326 -2.65 -6.16 -18.43
N LEU A 327 -1.73 -5.58 -17.68
CA LEU A 327 -1.23 -4.24 -17.94
C LEU A 327 -0.50 -4.19 -19.29
N THR A 328 0.34 -5.18 -19.59
CA THR A 328 0.98 -5.32 -20.91
C THR A 328 -0.06 -5.42 -22.03
N LEU A 329 -1.10 -6.23 -21.86
CA LEU A 329 -2.17 -6.34 -22.85
C LEU A 329 -2.90 -5.00 -23.07
N LEU A 330 -3.19 -4.27 -22.00
CA LEU A 330 -3.81 -2.94 -22.06
C LEU A 330 -2.90 -1.92 -22.77
N ALA A 331 -1.61 -1.93 -22.46
CA ALA A 331 -0.60 -1.08 -23.08
C ALA A 331 -0.50 -1.34 -24.60
N LEU A 332 -0.33 -2.59 -25.01
CA LEU A 332 -0.27 -2.97 -26.42
C LEU A 332 -1.57 -2.65 -27.15
N SER A 333 -2.72 -2.86 -26.52
CA SER A 333 -4.02 -2.46 -27.07
C SER A 333 -4.13 -0.94 -27.25
N SER A 334 -3.48 -0.16 -26.39
CA SER A 334 -3.46 1.31 -26.47
C SER A 334 -2.55 1.80 -27.59
N VAL A 335 -1.42 1.11 -27.82
CA VAL A 335 -0.54 1.31 -28.98
C VAL A 335 -1.28 0.98 -30.29
N LEU A 336 -1.92 -0.19 -30.38
CA LEU A 336 -2.65 -0.62 -31.57
C LEU A 336 -3.87 0.25 -31.91
N ARG A 337 -4.36 1.04 -30.96
CA ARG A 337 -5.44 2.01 -31.15
C ARG A 337 -4.97 3.34 -31.74
N GLN A 338 -3.66 3.63 -31.69
CA GLN A 338 -3.14 4.87 -32.25
C GLN A 338 -3.31 4.89 -33.78
N PRO A 339 -3.54 6.06 -34.39
CA PRO A 339 -3.50 6.22 -35.84
C PRO A 339 -2.17 5.72 -36.39
N LEU A 340 -2.20 5.00 -37.51
CA LEU A 340 -1.00 4.44 -38.13
C LEU A 340 0.04 5.54 -38.40
N GLU A 341 -0.39 6.74 -38.79
CA GLU A 341 0.49 7.87 -39.10
C GLU A 341 1.30 8.36 -37.90
N GLN A 342 0.80 8.14 -36.68
CA GLN A 342 1.43 8.57 -35.43
C GLN A 342 2.32 7.49 -34.81
N LEU A 343 2.28 6.27 -35.34
CA LEU A 343 3.12 5.18 -34.86
C LEU A 343 4.56 5.30 -35.39
N PRO A 344 5.57 5.02 -34.55
CA PRO A 344 6.94 4.79 -35.00
C PRO A 344 7.04 3.74 -36.09
N GLU A 345 7.96 3.91 -37.05
CA GLU A 345 8.19 2.93 -38.13
C GLU A 345 8.57 1.55 -37.59
N SER A 346 9.31 1.50 -36.49
CA SER A 346 9.66 0.25 -35.80
C SER A 346 8.42 -0.53 -35.33
N ILE A 347 7.40 0.18 -34.83
CA ILE A 347 6.14 -0.41 -34.38
C ILE A 347 5.27 -0.80 -35.56
N LYS A 348 5.14 0.05 -36.60
CA LYS A 348 4.38 -0.26 -37.81
C LYS A 348 4.79 -1.61 -38.41
N ASN A 349 6.10 -1.82 -38.55
CA ASN A 349 6.66 -3.06 -39.07
C ASN A 349 6.47 -4.25 -38.11
N GLY A 350 6.32 -3.99 -36.81
CA GLY A 350 6.16 -4.98 -35.74
C GLY A 350 4.71 -5.30 -35.35
N ILE A 351 3.70 -4.69 -36.00
CA ILE A 351 2.27 -4.90 -35.66
C ILE A 351 1.89 -6.39 -35.62
N PRO A 352 2.26 -7.25 -36.60
CA PRO A 352 1.91 -8.66 -36.56
C PRO A 352 2.42 -9.38 -35.30
N GLN A 353 3.64 -9.05 -34.85
CA GLN A 353 4.25 -9.60 -33.65
C GLN A 353 3.54 -9.09 -32.39
N LEU A 354 3.17 -7.81 -32.34
CA LEU A 354 2.40 -7.26 -31.21
C LEU A 354 1.01 -7.91 -31.09
N VAL A 355 0.33 -8.15 -32.21
CA VAL A 355 -0.96 -8.85 -32.23
C VAL A 355 -0.79 -10.29 -31.77
N HIS A 356 0.22 -11.00 -32.28
CA HIS A 356 0.53 -12.36 -31.84
C HIS A 356 0.80 -12.40 -30.32
N TYR A 357 1.55 -11.42 -29.81
CA TYR A 357 1.85 -11.31 -28.39
C TYR A 357 0.57 -11.11 -27.56
N CYS A 358 -0.33 -10.22 -28.00
CA CYS A 358 -1.63 -10.02 -27.36
C CYS A 358 -2.43 -11.32 -27.28
N ILE A 359 -2.46 -12.11 -28.36
CA ILE A 359 -3.15 -13.40 -28.40
C ILE A 359 -2.53 -14.38 -27.39
N ALA A 360 -1.20 -14.52 -27.40
CA ALA A 360 -0.49 -15.40 -26.48
C ALA A 360 -0.73 -15.04 -25.00
N LEU A 361 -0.75 -13.74 -24.66
CA LEU A 361 -1.07 -13.28 -23.31
C LEU A 361 -2.52 -13.59 -22.93
N VAL A 362 -3.48 -13.39 -23.84
CA VAL A 362 -4.88 -13.72 -23.60
C VAL A 362 -5.06 -15.21 -23.33
N GLU A 363 -4.39 -16.08 -24.10
CA GLU A 363 -4.44 -17.53 -23.89
C GLU A 363 -3.87 -17.93 -22.53
N LYS A 364 -2.70 -17.39 -22.14
CA LYS A 364 -2.09 -17.60 -20.81
C LYS A 364 -3.02 -17.13 -19.69
N LEU A 365 -3.62 -15.95 -19.82
CA LEU A 365 -4.56 -15.43 -18.82
C LEU A 365 -5.84 -16.28 -18.72
N ARG A 366 -6.32 -16.86 -19.83
CA ARG A 366 -7.48 -17.76 -19.83
C ARG A 366 -7.16 -19.08 -19.13
N SER A 367 -6.01 -19.68 -19.40
CA SER A 367 -5.61 -20.95 -18.75
C SER A 367 -5.43 -20.78 -17.24
N GLU A 368 -4.78 -19.69 -16.79
CA GLU A 368 -4.61 -19.38 -15.37
C GLU A 368 -5.94 -19.13 -14.66
N ARG A 369 -6.90 -18.45 -15.31
CA ARG A 369 -8.25 -18.28 -14.76
C ARG A 369 -8.99 -19.61 -14.62
N ALA A 370 -8.88 -20.50 -15.61
CA ALA A 370 -9.52 -21.82 -15.55
C ALA A 370 -8.95 -22.68 -14.41
N GLN A 371 -7.63 -22.64 -14.20
CA GLN A 371 -6.98 -23.33 -13.08
C GLN A 371 -7.42 -22.76 -11.71
N ARG A 372 -7.57 -21.44 -11.59
CA ARG A 372 -8.09 -20.81 -10.36
C ARG A 372 -9.57 -21.10 -10.12
N GLY A 373 -10.38 -21.16 -11.17
CA GLY A 373 -11.79 -21.55 -11.07
C GLY A 373 -11.99 -23.00 -10.64
N ALA A 374 -11.06 -23.89 -10.99
CA ALA A 374 -11.09 -25.29 -10.58
C ALA A 374 -10.57 -25.55 -9.14
N SER A 375 -9.89 -24.57 -8.53
CA SER A 375 -9.26 -24.66 -7.20
C SER A 375 -9.94 -23.82 -6.11
N ALA A 376 -11.11 -23.24 -6.40
CA ALA A 376 -11.83 -22.37 -5.46
C ALA A 376 -12.63 -23.16 -4.41
N GLU A 377 -11.96 -23.66 -3.38
CA GLU A 377 -12.51 -23.59 -2.01
C GLU A 377 -12.38 -22.13 -1.50
N PRO A 378 -13.30 -21.66 -0.63
CA PRO A 378 -13.32 -20.26 -0.21
C PRO A 378 -12.17 -19.99 0.77
N ILE A 379 -10.99 -19.66 0.25
CA ILE A 379 -9.87 -19.19 1.05
C ILE A 379 -10.13 -17.72 1.40
N PHE A 380 -10.54 -17.51 2.66
CA PHE A 380 -10.49 -16.23 3.37
C PHE A 380 -9.11 -15.58 3.10
N ARG A 381 -9.10 -14.41 2.46
CA ARG A 381 -7.86 -13.63 2.27
C ARG A 381 -7.84 -12.46 3.25
N PRO A 382 -6.75 -12.23 3.99
CA PRO A 382 -6.57 -11.01 4.77
C PRO A 382 -6.49 -9.79 3.83
N ALA A 383 -6.97 -8.64 4.29
CA ALA A 383 -7.12 -7.41 3.52
C ALA A 383 -5.81 -6.65 3.20
N SER A 384 -4.64 -7.28 3.33
CA SER A 384 -3.34 -6.66 3.08
C SER A 384 -2.61 -7.16 1.83
N VAL A 385 -3.23 -8.02 1.00
CA VAL A 385 -2.59 -8.44 -0.26
C VAL A 385 -2.85 -7.37 -1.33
N LEU A 386 -1.97 -6.38 -1.32
CA LEU A 386 -1.61 -5.54 -2.45
C LEU A 386 -1.85 -6.30 -3.76
N LYS A 387 -2.63 -5.71 -4.67
CA LYS A 387 -2.62 -6.15 -6.07
C LYS A 387 -1.33 -5.64 -6.70
N PHE A 388 -0.19 -6.19 -6.29
CA PHE A 388 1.10 -6.08 -6.97
C PHE A 388 1.58 -7.45 -7.43
#